data_AF-H9U0E8-F1
#
_entry.id   AF-H9U0E8-F1
#
_cell.length_a   1.000
_cell.length_b   1.000
_cell.length_c   1.000
_cell.angle_alpha   90.00
_cell.angle_beta   90.00
_cell.angle_gamma   90.00
#
_symmetry.space_group_name_H-M   'P 1'
#
loop_
_entity.id
_entity.type
_entity.pdbx_description
1 polymer ?
#
loop_
_entity_poly.entity_id
_entity_poly.type
_entity_poly.pdbx_seq_one_letter_code
_entity_poly.pdbx_strand_id
1 'polypeptide(L)'
;MDNIVQGRLGDCWFLSAVAVYATKYDIRNIIITDRFNEEGVYTVRFHRQGQWVQVVVDDWIPCDKNGRPAFSHSKNDGEFWIGILEKAYAKLHGSYEALEGGLVQDALVDLTGGAGEEIDLTNPEAKLDLASGKLWKRVLRFYANGYLLAAGSPSGADSEVSEAGIVQGHAYAILQVVEVDGHQLLQLRNPWANEVSWTGPWSADSAQWTDRMVHKLRFDRNGPAGVFWMSWEDFQLHFASMYVCRIYPNNERHMIRDRWQGVSAGGCANYDTFQNNPQYLLKAKDPTLQLNVFMTLAQGVQGPVPTSRAGSLFYIGIRVVRKNGQRIRGVLYSRENMGGSSYVNMREVSCELLLPPYPPGYTIIVSTFQPGSESQFLLTVYTKAAITLEPLPDGGAQASSA
;
A
#
# COMPACT_ATOMS: atom_id res chain seq x y z
N MET A 1 -1.31 -16.84 15.29
CA MET A 1 -1.83 -15.74 14.45
C MET A 1 -3.34 -15.81 14.27
N ASP A 2 -3.98 -16.96 14.49
CA ASP A 2 -5.45 -17.17 14.41
C ASP A 2 -6.24 -16.56 15.58
N ASN A 3 -5.57 -15.73 16.39
CA ASN A 3 -6.05 -15.28 17.68
C ASN A 3 -6.15 -13.76 17.80
N ILE A 4 -6.01 -13.01 16.70
CA ILE A 4 -6.17 -11.56 16.75
C ILE A 4 -7.64 -11.24 16.98
N VAL A 5 -7.93 -10.59 18.11
CA VAL A 5 -9.27 -10.10 18.47
C VAL A 5 -9.23 -8.59 18.47
N GLN A 6 -10.10 -7.98 17.67
CA GLN A 6 -10.34 -6.55 17.72
C GLN A 6 -11.03 -6.19 19.03
N GLY A 7 -10.56 -5.11 19.66
CA GLY A 7 -11.22 -4.56 20.84
C GLY A 7 -12.32 -3.57 20.49
N ARG A 8 -12.47 -2.52 21.30
CA ARG A 8 -13.54 -1.51 21.14
C ARG A 8 -13.23 -0.42 20.11
N LEU A 9 -12.04 -0.43 19.51
CA LEU A 9 -11.57 0.61 18.61
C LEU A 9 -11.94 0.25 17.16
N GLY A 10 -12.28 1.26 16.36
CA GLY A 10 -12.56 1.13 14.93
C GLY A 10 -11.29 1.02 14.07
N ASP A 11 -10.33 0.20 14.48
CA ASP A 11 -9.02 0.05 13.85
C ASP A 11 -8.85 -1.29 13.10
N CYS A 12 -9.96 -1.93 12.72
CA CYS A 12 -10.00 -3.16 11.93
C CYS A 12 -9.08 -3.11 10.71
N TRP A 13 -8.96 -1.95 10.06
CA TRP A 13 -8.06 -1.70 8.94
C TRP A 13 -6.59 -2.02 9.26
N PHE A 14 -6.12 -1.65 10.45
CA PHE A 14 -4.75 -1.90 10.90
C PHE A 14 -4.56 -3.37 11.26
N LEU A 15 -5.49 -3.95 12.02
CA LEU A 15 -5.41 -5.36 12.43
C LEU A 15 -5.46 -6.30 11.22
N SER A 16 -6.29 -6.00 10.23
CA SER A 16 -6.32 -6.74 8.97
C SER A 16 -5.00 -6.60 8.21
N ALA A 17 -4.39 -5.42 8.16
CA ALA A 17 -3.06 -5.25 7.57
C ALA A 17 -1.98 -6.05 8.31
N VAL A 18 -2.02 -6.09 9.64
CA VAL A 18 -1.13 -6.93 10.47
C VAL A 18 -1.33 -8.41 10.15
N ALA A 19 -2.58 -8.86 10.05
CA ALA A 19 -2.86 -10.24 9.72
C ALA A 19 -2.36 -10.61 8.31
N VAL A 20 -2.60 -9.74 7.32
CA VAL A 20 -2.11 -9.87 5.94
C VAL A 20 -0.58 -9.93 5.92
N TYR A 21 0.10 -9.02 6.61
CA TYR A 21 1.55 -9.02 6.75
C TYR A 21 2.06 -10.36 7.28
N ALA A 22 1.42 -10.85 8.35
CA ALA A 22 1.81 -12.04 9.07
C ALA A 22 1.58 -13.35 8.26
N THR A 23 0.80 -13.32 7.19
CA THR A 23 0.66 -14.46 6.26
C THR A 23 1.94 -14.78 5.49
N LYS A 24 2.83 -13.79 5.34
CA LYS A 24 4.00 -13.87 4.47
C LYS A 24 5.31 -13.51 5.17
N TYR A 25 5.23 -12.61 6.14
CA TYR A 25 6.39 -12.09 6.86
C TYR A 25 6.30 -12.44 8.33
N ASP A 26 7.46 -12.66 8.91
CA ASP A 26 7.58 -12.85 10.35
C ASP A 26 7.30 -11.53 11.08
N ILE A 27 6.42 -11.54 12.09
CA ILE A 27 6.10 -10.35 12.88
C ILE A 27 7.33 -9.81 13.64
N ARG A 28 8.34 -10.66 13.89
CA ARG A 28 9.63 -10.29 14.48
C ARG A 28 10.44 -9.34 13.60
N ASN A 29 10.07 -9.21 12.32
CA ASN A 29 10.65 -8.20 11.45
C ASN A 29 10.21 -6.77 11.82
N ILE A 30 9.13 -6.59 12.58
CA ILE A 30 8.67 -5.26 13.00
C ILE A 30 8.65 -5.10 14.52
N ILE A 31 8.46 -6.18 15.28
CA ILE A 31 8.60 -6.18 16.74
C ILE A 31 10.07 -6.50 17.06
N ILE A 32 10.83 -5.47 17.41
CA ILE A 32 12.28 -5.59 17.69
C ILE A 32 12.51 -6.28 19.03
N THR A 33 11.73 -5.91 20.05
CA THR A 33 11.73 -6.62 21.33
C THR A 33 10.77 -7.81 21.25
N ASP A 34 11.23 -8.91 20.66
CA ASP A 34 10.42 -10.10 20.35
C ASP A 34 10.31 -11.11 21.51
N ARG A 35 10.91 -10.80 22.65
CA ARG A 35 10.87 -11.60 23.88
C ARG A 35 10.30 -10.77 25.02
N PHE A 36 9.78 -11.46 26.02
CA PHE A 36 9.39 -10.84 27.27
C PHE A 36 10.55 -10.02 27.84
N ASN A 37 10.25 -8.79 28.23
CA ASN A 37 11.19 -7.88 28.85
C ASN A 37 10.71 -7.58 30.28
N GLU A 38 11.51 -7.98 31.27
CA GLU A 38 11.22 -7.76 32.70
C GLU A 38 11.11 -6.27 33.07
N GLU A 39 11.77 -5.39 32.31
CA GLU A 39 11.68 -3.93 32.47
C GLU A 39 10.38 -3.35 31.87
N GLY A 40 9.58 -4.17 31.20
CA GLY A 40 8.31 -3.76 30.58
C GLY A 40 8.47 -2.89 29.33
N VAL A 41 9.67 -2.80 28.74
CA VAL A 41 9.96 -1.92 27.60
C VAL A 41 10.03 -2.68 26.28
N TYR A 42 9.22 -2.28 25.30
CA TYR A 42 9.15 -2.92 24.00
C TYR A 42 9.40 -1.93 22.86
N THR A 43 10.17 -2.35 21.87
CA THR A 43 10.43 -1.56 20.67
C THR A 43 9.80 -2.21 19.45
N VAL A 44 9.02 -1.41 18.72
CA VAL A 44 8.43 -1.77 17.43
C VAL A 44 8.98 -0.81 16.37
N ARG A 45 9.09 -1.24 15.11
CA ARG A 45 9.41 -0.34 14.00
C ARG A 45 8.31 -0.32 12.96
N PHE A 46 8.07 0.87 12.43
CA PHE A 46 7.18 1.12 11.30
C PHE A 46 7.93 1.89 10.23
N HIS A 47 7.53 1.73 8.98
CA HIS A 47 8.09 2.47 7.87
C HIS A 47 7.32 3.77 7.66
N ARG A 48 7.99 4.92 7.81
CA ARG A 48 7.40 6.24 7.55
C ARG A 48 8.29 7.00 6.60
N GLN A 49 7.69 7.51 5.52
CA GLN A 49 8.36 8.43 4.58
C GLN A 49 9.72 7.91 4.09
N GLY A 50 9.78 6.61 3.73
CA GLY A 50 10.98 5.98 3.19
C GLY A 50 12.02 5.55 4.23
N GLN A 51 11.69 5.54 5.52
CA GLN A 51 12.60 5.14 6.60
C GLN A 51 11.90 4.29 7.66
N TRP A 52 12.64 3.37 8.28
CA TRP A 52 12.19 2.66 9.46
C TRP A 52 12.33 3.55 10.69
N VAL A 53 11.21 3.81 11.37
CA VAL A 53 11.11 4.57 12.61
C VAL A 53 10.84 3.60 13.74
N GLN A 54 11.66 3.67 14.80
CA GLN A 54 11.46 2.87 16.01
C GLN A 54 10.54 3.62 16.97
N VAL A 55 9.60 2.89 17.56
CA VAL A 55 8.66 3.36 18.55
C VAL A 55 8.81 2.50 19.79
N VAL A 56 9.22 3.14 20.88
CA VAL A 56 9.42 2.50 22.18
C VAL A 56 8.15 2.71 23.02
N VAL A 57 7.60 1.66 23.58
CA VAL A 57 6.42 1.67 24.46
C VAL A 57 6.68 0.83 25.71
N ASP A 58 6.06 1.20 26.82
CA ASP A 58 5.93 0.33 27.98
C ASP A 58 4.78 -0.68 27.77
N ASP A 59 4.64 -1.64 28.68
CA ASP A 59 3.64 -2.72 28.67
C ASP A 59 2.33 -2.39 29.40
N TRP A 60 2.08 -1.13 29.76
CA TRP A 60 0.80 -0.74 30.35
C TRP A 60 -0.28 -0.69 29.27
N ILE A 61 -1.08 -1.75 29.18
CA ILE A 61 -2.18 -1.86 28.21
C ILE A 61 -3.48 -1.32 28.82
N PRO A 62 -4.25 -0.50 28.09
CA PRO A 62 -5.58 -0.08 28.53
C PRO A 62 -6.50 -1.29 28.75
N CYS A 63 -7.08 -1.39 29.96
CA CYS A 63 -7.99 -2.47 30.33
C CYS A 63 -9.37 -1.93 30.74
N ASP A 64 -10.39 -2.78 30.59
CA ASP A 64 -11.71 -2.54 31.13
C ASP A 64 -11.73 -2.68 32.68
N LYS A 65 -12.88 -2.36 33.29
CA LYS A 65 -13.08 -2.45 34.75
C LYS A 65 -12.83 -3.83 35.36
N ASN A 66 -12.79 -4.89 34.54
CA ASN A 66 -12.53 -6.26 34.96
C ASN A 66 -11.06 -6.67 34.71
N GLY A 67 -10.20 -5.75 34.29
CA GLY A 67 -8.80 -6.00 34.00
C GLY A 67 -8.54 -6.66 32.64
N ARG A 68 -9.54 -6.77 31.77
CA ARG A 68 -9.37 -7.33 30.42
C ARG A 68 -8.92 -6.24 29.44
N PRO A 69 -8.03 -6.53 28.48
CA PRO A 69 -7.64 -5.55 27.46
C PRO A 69 -8.86 -4.89 26.81
N ALA A 70 -8.86 -3.55 26.76
CA ALA A 70 -9.95 -2.77 26.18
C ALA A 70 -9.90 -2.74 24.64
N PHE A 71 -8.69 -2.86 24.09
CA PHE A 71 -8.39 -2.83 22.67
C PHE A 71 -7.90 -4.21 22.18
N SER A 72 -7.09 -4.24 21.12
CA SER A 72 -6.73 -5.48 20.45
C SER A 72 -5.89 -6.40 21.32
N HIS A 73 -6.23 -7.69 21.31
CA HIS A 73 -5.59 -8.71 22.14
C HIS A 73 -5.59 -10.07 21.46
N SER A 74 -4.83 -11.02 22.03
CA SER A 74 -4.86 -12.41 21.58
C SER A 74 -5.96 -13.19 22.31
N LYS A 75 -6.61 -14.14 21.64
CA LYS A 75 -7.43 -15.19 22.28
C LYS A 75 -6.60 -16.09 23.20
N ASN A 76 -5.29 -16.20 22.95
CA ASN A 76 -4.39 -17.02 23.75
C ASN A 76 -3.85 -16.24 24.95
N ASP A 77 -4.04 -16.80 26.14
CA ASP A 77 -3.38 -16.30 27.35
C ASP A 77 -1.85 -16.37 27.18
N GLY A 78 -1.16 -15.26 27.48
CA GLY A 78 0.29 -15.13 27.35
C GLY A 78 0.80 -14.52 26.04
N GLU A 79 -0.06 -14.27 25.06
CA GLU A 79 0.30 -13.54 23.82
C GLU A 79 -0.06 -12.05 23.94
N PHE A 80 0.93 -11.21 24.27
CA PHE A 80 0.73 -9.76 24.48
C PHE A 80 1.20 -8.88 23.30
N TRP A 81 1.82 -9.49 22.28
CA TRP A 81 2.46 -8.76 21.17
C TRP A 81 1.49 -7.87 20.37
N ILE A 82 0.22 -8.26 20.26
CA ILE A 82 -0.82 -7.50 19.53
C ILE A 82 -1.07 -6.17 20.21
N GLY A 83 -1.27 -6.18 21.53
CA GLY A 83 -1.50 -4.96 22.31
C GLY A 83 -0.29 -4.03 22.28
N ILE A 84 0.93 -4.58 22.32
CA ILE A 84 2.17 -3.80 22.17
C ILE A 84 2.27 -3.17 20.78
N LEU A 85 1.97 -3.94 19.72
CA LEU A 85 2.02 -3.47 18.34
C LEU A 85 1.01 -2.36 18.09
N GLU A 86 -0.24 -2.54 18.51
CA GLU A 86 -1.32 -1.55 18.43
C GLU A 86 -0.96 -0.29 19.24
N LYS A 87 -0.46 -0.44 20.47
CA LYS A 87 -0.01 0.69 21.30
C LYS A 87 1.12 1.49 20.64
N ALA A 88 2.10 0.80 20.06
CA ALA A 88 3.19 1.47 19.36
C ALA A 88 2.67 2.22 18.12
N TYR A 89 1.70 1.66 17.41
CA TYR A 89 1.07 2.33 16.28
C TYR A 89 0.23 3.53 16.71
N ALA A 90 -0.58 3.39 17.77
CA ALA A 90 -1.32 4.49 18.39
C ALA A 90 -0.38 5.62 18.83
N LYS A 91 0.76 5.30 19.46
CA LYS A 91 1.79 6.28 19.82
C LYS A 91 2.39 6.98 18.60
N LEU A 92 2.61 6.25 17.51
CA LEU A 92 3.10 6.84 16.24
C LEU A 92 2.11 7.84 15.64
N HIS A 93 0.81 7.61 15.80
CA HIS A 93 -0.28 8.47 15.32
C HIS A 93 -0.78 9.49 16.36
N GLY A 94 -0.28 9.41 17.59
CA GLY A 94 -0.50 10.38 18.68
C GLY A 94 -1.45 9.91 19.77
N SER A 95 -2.39 9.00 19.48
CA SER A 95 -3.30 8.40 20.46
C SER A 95 -3.99 7.15 19.89
N TYR A 96 -4.70 6.40 20.72
CA TYR A 96 -5.57 5.30 20.26
C TYR A 96 -6.73 5.83 19.41
N GLU A 97 -7.37 6.92 19.82
CA GLU A 97 -8.47 7.56 19.07
C GLU A 97 -8.04 7.94 17.64
N ALA A 98 -6.77 8.30 17.45
CA ALA A 98 -6.22 8.60 16.12
C ALA A 98 -6.17 7.40 15.16
N LEU A 99 -6.44 6.18 15.63
CA LEU A 99 -6.54 4.98 14.80
C LEU A 99 -7.98 4.67 14.34
N GLU A 100 -8.99 5.41 14.82
CA GLU A 100 -10.37 5.22 14.38
C GLU A 100 -10.54 5.61 12.91
N GLY A 101 -10.79 4.61 12.07
CA GLY A 101 -10.93 4.79 10.63
C GLY A 101 -9.59 5.00 9.93
N GLY A 102 -9.29 4.12 8.98
CA GLY A 102 -8.08 4.22 8.18
C GLY A 102 -8.09 3.25 7.01
N LEU A 103 -6.96 3.18 6.31
CA LEU A 103 -6.84 2.49 5.04
C LEU A 103 -5.87 1.31 5.16
N VAL A 104 -6.34 0.10 4.83
CA VAL A 104 -5.55 -1.14 4.94
C VAL A 104 -4.24 -1.03 4.17
N GLN A 105 -4.29 -0.44 2.97
CA GLN A 105 -3.12 -0.22 2.12
C GLN A 105 -2.06 0.69 2.79
N ASP A 106 -2.47 1.69 3.56
CA ASP A 106 -1.56 2.59 4.27
C ASP A 106 -0.90 1.88 5.45
N ALA A 107 -1.66 1.08 6.21
CA ALA A 107 -1.09 0.24 7.26
C ALA A 107 -0.09 -0.77 6.68
N LEU A 108 -0.40 -1.39 5.53
CA LEU A 108 0.55 -2.29 4.86
C LEU A 108 1.84 -1.58 4.46
N VAL A 109 1.76 -0.32 3.99
CA VAL A 109 2.95 0.51 3.73
C VAL A 109 3.73 0.76 5.01
N ASP A 110 3.06 1.14 6.09
CA ASP A 110 3.70 1.39 7.39
C ASP A 110 4.31 0.10 7.99
N LEU A 111 3.81 -1.09 7.65
CA LEU A 111 4.35 -2.38 8.11
C LEU A 111 5.50 -2.92 7.24
N THR A 112 5.59 -2.51 5.97
CA THR A 112 6.48 -3.15 4.97
C THR A 112 7.50 -2.20 4.34
N GLY A 113 7.17 -0.92 4.26
CA GLY A 113 7.86 0.06 3.43
C GLY A 113 7.70 -0.12 1.92
N GLY A 114 6.69 -0.90 1.51
CA GLY A 114 6.24 -1.01 0.13
C GLY A 114 5.40 0.18 -0.31
N ALA A 115 4.58 -0.02 -1.34
CA ALA A 115 3.65 0.98 -1.84
C ALA A 115 2.23 0.42 -1.93
N GLY A 116 1.28 1.14 -1.33
CA GLY A 116 -0.11 0.75 -1.20
C GLY A 116 -0.96 1.22 -2.36
N GLU A 117 -1.90 0.40 -2.79
CA GLU A 117 -2.94 0.73 -3.77
C GLU A 117 -4.26 0.09 -3.33
N GLU A 118 -5.36 0.82 -3.49
CA GLU A 118 -6.71 0.28 -3.39
C GLU A 118 -7.35 0.26 -4.78
N ILE A 119 -7.96 -0.88 -5.10
CA ILE A 119 -8.79 -1.07 -6.29
C ILE A 119 -10.23 -1.19 -5.78
N ASP A 120 -10.97 -0.10 -5.89
CA ASP A 120 -12.41 -0.08 -5.64
C ASP A 120 -13.12 -0.82 -6.79
N LEU A 121 -13.66 -2.01 -6.48
CA LEU A 121 -14.36 -2.89 -7.43
C LEU A 121 -15.74 -2.33 -7.82
N THR A 122 -16.25 -1.36 -7.05
CA THR A 122 -17.54 -0.71 -7.31
C THR A 122 -17.43 0.41 -8.36
N ASN A 123 -16.20 0.93 -8.56
CA ASN A 123 -15.88 1.99 -9.50
C ASN A 123 -16.15 1.58 -10.97
N PRO A 124 -16.78 2.44 -11.79
CA PRO A 124 -17.01 2.18 -13.21
C PRO A 124 -15.78 1.74 -14.01
N GLU A 125 -14.61 2.33 -13.78
CA GLU A 125 -13.37 1.95 -14.49
C GLU A 125 -12.94 0.52 -14.11
N ALA A 126 -13.00 0.18 -12.83
CA ALA A 126 -12.71 -1.18 -12.37
C ALA A 126 -13.69 -2.19 -12.97
N LYS A 127 -14.98 -1.83 -13.11
CA LYS A 127 -15.98 -2.66 -13.79
C LYS A 127 -15.66 -2.91 -15.26
N LEU A 128 -15.10 -1.94 -15.98
CA LEU A 128 -14.63 -2.13 -17.36
C LEU A 128 -13.41 -3.06 -17.42
N ASP A 129 -12.45 -2.88 -16.51
CA ASP A 129 -11.27 -3.73 -16.40
C ASP A 129 -11.61 -5.16 -15.95
N LEU A 130 -12.66 -5.33 -15.13
CA LEU A 130 -13.25 -6.62 -14.76
C LEU A 130 -13.88 -7.30 -15.98
N ALA A 131 -14.79 -6.62 -16.68
CA ALA A 131 -15.48 -7.17 -17.84
C ALA A 131 -14.53 -7.56 -18.99
N SER A 132 -13.41 -6.86 -19.14
CA SER A 132 -12.39 -7.18 -20.15
C SER A 132 -11.38 -8.26 -19.71
N GLY A 133 -11.46 -8.75 -18.47
CA GLY A 133 -10.49 -9.69 -17.88
C GLY A 133 -9.10 -9.07 -17.61
N LYS A 134 -8.95 -7.75 -17.80
CA LYS A 134 -7.70 -7.03 -17.57
C LYS A 134 -7.36 -6.98 -16.07
N LEU A 135 -8.36 -6.82 -15.20
CA LEU A 135 -8.13 -6.80 -13.75
C LEU A 135 -7.61 -8.16 -13.25
N TRP A 136 -8.20 -9.27 -13.69
CA TRP A 136 -7.72 -10.60 -13.29
C TRP A 136 -6.25 -10.84 -13.66
N LYS A 137 -5.86 -10.50 -14.90
CA LYS A 137 -4.46 -10.58 -15.34
C LYS A 137 -3.53 -9.72 -14.48
N ARG A 138 -4.01 -8.55 -14.04
CA ARG A 138 -3.27 -7.65 -13.14
C ARG A 138 -3.09 -8.28 -11.76
N VAL A 139 -4.14 -8.88 -11.19
CA VAL A 139 -4.11 -9.58 -9.89
C VAL A 139 -3.15 -10.78 -9.93
N LEU A 140 -3.21 -11.62 -10.98
CA LEU A 140 -2.25 -12.70 -11.20
C LEU A 140 -0.80 -12.18 -11.21
N ARG A 141 -0.56 -11.06 -11.87
CA ARG A 141 0.77 -10.42 -11.90
C ARG A 141 1.19 -9.93 -10.52
N PHE A 142 0.30 -9.35 -9.72
CA PHE A 142 0.63 -8.93 -8.36
C PHE A 142 1.03 -10.12 -7.48
N TYR A 143 0.25 -11.20 -7.54
CA TYR A 143 0.53 -12.43 -6.82
C TYR A 143 1.88 -13.04 -7.25
N ALA A 144 2.13 -13.12 -8.56
CA ALA A 144 3.39 -13.64 -9.11
C ALA A 144 4.62 -12.79 -8.75
N ASN A 145 4.46 -11.48 -8.53
CA ASN A 145 5.53 -10.62 -8.03
C ASN A 145 5.72 -10.71 -6.51
N GLY A 146 4.90 -11.51 -5.82
CA GLY A 146 4.98 -11.68 -4.39
C GLY A 146 4.52 -10.45 -3.61
N TYR A 147 3.63 -9.64 -4.16
CA TYR A 147 3.02 -8.54 -3.42
C TYR A 147 2.04 -9.06 -2.37
N LEU A 148 1.79 -8.26 -1.33
CA LEU A 148 0.73 -8.57 -0.37
C LEU A 148 -0.61 -8.15 -0.98
N LEU A 149 -1.59 -9.03 -0.84
CA LEU A 149 -2.93 -8.85 -1.38
C LEU A 149 -3.94 -9.02 -0.25
N ALA A 150 -4.91 -8.14 -0.21
CA ALA A 150 -6.03 -8.21 0.71
C ALA A 150 -7.33 -7.80 0.00
N ALA A 151 -8.45 -8.09 0.63
CA ALA A 151 -9.78 -7.72 0.15
C ALA A 151 -10.54 -7.00 1.26
N GLY A 152 -11.34 -6.01 0.90
CA GLY A 152 -12.28 -5.34 1.80
C GLY A 152 -13.70 -5.76 1.44
N SER A 153 -14.45 -6.28 2.41
CA SER A 153 -15.88 -6.50 2.24
C SER A 153 -16.62 -5.16 2.19
N PRO A 154 -17.87 -5.13 1.67
CA PRO A 154 -18.69 -3.91 1.65
C PRO A 154 -18.84 -3.27 3.04
N SER A 155 -19.16 -1.98 3.05
CA SER A 155 -19.41 -1.25 4.30
C SER A 155 -20.54 -1.89 5.09
N GLY A 156 -20.31 -2.06 6.39
CA GLY A 156 -21.22 -2.62 7.38
C GLY A 156 -20.51 -2.65 8.73
N ALA A 157 -21.20 -3.04 9.79
CA ALA A 157 -20.53 -3.27 11.07
C ALA A 157 -19.79 -4.62 11.05
N ASP A 158 -18.67 -4.71 11.76
CA ASP A 158 -17.87 -5.94 11.93
C ASP A 158 -18.66 -7.12 12.54
N SER A 159 -19.83 -6.85 13.13
CA SER A 159 -20.79 -7.85 13.63
C SER A 159 -21.78 -8.35 12.59
N GLU A 160 -21.87 -7.70 11.42
CA GLU A 160 -22.78 -8.05 10.34
C GLU A 160 -22.09 -9.08 9.44
N VAL A 161 -22.71 -10.26 9.33
CA VAL A 161 -22.24 -11.32 8.44
C VAL A 161 -23.29 -11.54 7.36
N SER A 162 -22.87 -11.55 6.10
CA SER A 162 -23.76 -11.85 4.98
C SER A 162 -24.28 -13.28 5.04
N GLU A 163 -25.38 -13.57 4.34
CA GLU A 163 -25.92 -14.94 4.22
C GLU A 163 -24.89 -15.94 3.67
N ALA A 164 -23.93 -15.45 2.88
CA ALA A 164 -22.86 -16.27 2.31
C ALA A 164 -21.64 -16.44 3.25
N GLY A 165 -21.69 -15.90 4.47
CA GLY A 165 -20.64 -16.05 5.49
C GLY A 165 -19.49 -15.04 5.40
N ILE A 166 -19.71 -13.88 4.75
CA ILE A 166 -18.71 -12.80 4.66
C ILE A 166 -19.02 -11.71 5.68
N VAL A 167 -18.10 -11.46 6.59
CA VAL A 167 -18.13 -10.39 7.58
C VAL A 167 -18.01 -9.04 6.86
N GLN A 168 -18.94 -8.13 7.09
CA GLN A 168 -18.97 -6.79 6.49
C GLN A 168 -18.04 -5.82 7.24
N GLY A 169 -17.62 -4.73 6.59
CA GLY A 169 -16.69 -3.75 7.18
C GLY A 169 -15.28 -4.28 7.44
N HIS A 170 -14.94 -5.46 6.90
CA HIS A 170 -13.80 -6.25 7.33
C HIS A 170 -12.83 -6.54 6.19
N ALA A 171 -11.54 -6.70 6.53
CA ALA A 171 -10.52 -7.01 5.54
C ALA A 171 -9.93 -8.42 5.72
N TYR A 172 -9.81 -9.10 4.58
CA TYR A 172 -9.38 -10.49 4.43
C TYR A 172 -8.04 -10.55 3.71
N ALA A 173 -7.15 -11.47 4.12
CA ALA A 173 -5.92 -11.69 3.37
C ALA A 173 -6.18 -12.57 2.15
N ILE A 174 -5.64 -12.20 0.98
CA ILE A 174 -5.65 -13.05 -0.20
C ILE A 174 -4.34 -13.84 -0.19
N LEU A 175 -4.45 -15.14 0.10
CA LEU A 175 -3.32 -16.05 0.25
C LEU A 175 -2.84 -16.61 -1.09
N GLN A 176 -3.79 -16.90 -1.99
CA GLN A 176 -3.49 -17.47 -3.29
C GLN A 176 -4.38 -16.88 -4.38
N VAL A 177 -3.80 -16.74 -5.58
CA VAL A 177 -4.49 -16.37 -6.81
C VAL A 177 -4.09 -17.38 -7.87
N VAL A 178 -5.05 -18.15 -8.38
CA VAL A 178 -4.76 -19.26 -9.29
C VAL A 178 -5.75 -19.30 -10.45
N GLU A 179 -5.23 -19.66 -11.62
CA GLU A 179 -6.03 -20.05 -12.77
C GLU A 179 -5.72 -21.52 -13.09
N VAL A 180 -6.71 -22.40 -12.95
CA VAL A 180 -6.53 -23.85 -13.07
C VAL A 180 -7.77 -24.50 -13.67
N ASP A 181 -7.58 -25.33 -14.70
CA ASP A 181 -8.66 -26.07 -15.37
C ASP A 181 -9.84 -25.18 -15.82
N GLY A 182 -9.55 -23.94 -16.21
CA GLY A 182 -10.56 -22.97 -16.63
C GLY A 182 -11.22 -22.20 -15.48
N HIS A 183 -10.86 -22.49 -14.22
CA HIS A 183 -11.34 -21.78 -13.05
C HIS A 183 -10.37 -20.70 -12.60
N GLN A 184 -10.90 -19.51 -12.32
CA GLN A 184 -10.20 -18.41 -11.66
C GLN A 184 -10.58 -18.43 -10.19
N LEU A 185 -9.64 -18.76 -9.31
CA LEU A 185 -9.90 -18.98 -7.90
C LEU A 185 -8.99 -18.13 -7.01
N LEU A 186 -9.55 -17.71 -5.89
CA LEU A 186 -8.85 -17.03 -4.80
C LEU A 186 -8.93 -17.88 -3.55
N GLN A 187 -7.82 -17.95 -2.80
CA GLN A 187 -7.84 -18.42 -1.42
C GLN A 187 -7.76 -17.20 -0.52
N LEU A 188 -8.76 -17.02 0.33
CA LEU A 188 -8.82 -15.92 1.29
C LEU A 188 -8.69 -16.44 2.72
N ARG A 189 -8.32 -15.55 3.62
CA ARG A 189 -8.27 -15.80 5.06
C ARG A 189 -8.94 -14.67 5.83
N ASN A 190 -9.93 -15.05 6.61
CA ASN A 190 -10.48 -14.22 7.67
C ASN A 190 -9.50 -14.19 8.87
N PRO A 191 -8.95 -13.03 9.25
CA PRO A 191 -8.02 -12.94 10.38
C PRO A 191 -8.64 -13.24 11.75
N TRP A 192 -9.95 -13.03 11.94
CA TRP A 192 -10.61 -13.31 13.23
C TRP A 192 -10.90 -14.78 13.47
N ALA A 193 -10.75 -15.62 12.43
CA ALA A 193 -11.01 -17.06 12.46
C ALA A 193 -12.27 -17.39 13.29
N ASN A 194 -13.35 -16.64 13.06
CA ASN A 194 -14.64 -16.89 13.72
C ASN A 194 -15.29 -18.15 13.13
N GLU A 195 -16.33 -18.66 13.79
CA GLU A 195 -17.06 -19.87 13.35
C GLU A 195 -17.81 -19.70 12.02
N VAL A 196 -17.79 -18.49 11.43
CA VAL A 196 -18.51 -18.20 10.20
C VAL A 196 -17.56 -18.22 9.02
N SER A 197 -17.78 -19.17 8.12
CA SER A 197 -16.99 -19.35 6.89
C SER A 197 -17.85 -19.14 5.66
N TRP A 198 -17.20 -18.82 4.53
CA TRP A 198 -17.81 -18.85 3.21
C TRP A 198 -18.55 -20.17 2.96
N THR A 199 -19.82 -20.09 2.56
CA THR A 199 -20.71 -21.25 2.34
C THR A 199 -21.03 -21.52 0.87
N GLY A 200 -20.62 -20.63 -0.04
CA GLY A 200 -20.91 -20.76 -1.47
C GLY A 200 -19.99 -21.73 -2.22
N PRO A 201 -19.93 -21.64 -3.57
CA PRO A 201 -19.03 -22.43 -4.40
C PRO A 201 -17.57 -22.39 -3.93
N TRP A 202 -16.90 -23.54 -3.95
CA TRP A 202 -15.52 -23.75 -3.46
C TRP A 202 -15.32 -23.61 -1.94
N SER A 203 -16.39 -23.46 -1.16
CA SER A 203 -16.36 -23.68 0.30
C SER A 203 -15.90 -25.10 0.65
N ALA A 204 -15.61 -25.38 1.92
CA ALA A 204 -15.00 -26.64 2.33
C ALA A 204 -15.84 -27.89 1.97
N ASP A 205 -17.16 -27.76 1.98
CA ASP A 205 -18.12 -28.84 1.70
C ASP A 205 -18.70 -28.77 0.28
N SER A 206 -18.16 -27.89 -0.56
CA SER A 206 -18.62 -27.63 -1.91
C SER A 206 -18.42 -28.83 -2.85
N ALA A 207 -19.46 -29.18 -3.61
CA ALA A 207 -19.41 -30.25 -4.62
C ALA A 207 -18.47 -29.96 -5.80
N GLN A 208 -17.98 -28.73 -5.93
CA GLN A 208 -17.01 -28.30 -6.94
C GLN A 208 -15.63 -28.94 -6.73
N TRP A 209 -15.34 -29.41 -5.50
CA TRP A 209 -14.10 -30.12 -5.18
C TRP A 209 -14.10 -31.55 -5.74
N THR A 210 -13.51 -31.71 -6.93
CA THR A 210 -13.16 -33.03 -7.48
C THR A 210 -11.80 -33.50 -6.96
N ASP A 211 -11.52 -34.82 -6.95
CA ASP A 211 -10.22 -35.38 -6.56
C ASP A 211 -9.05 -34.72 -7.30
N ARG A 212 -9.25 -34.41 -8.58
CA ARG A 212 -8.28 -33.70 -9.41
C ARG A 212 -7.98 -32.29 -8.87
N MET A 213 -9.02 -31.53 -8.52
CA MET A 213 -8.87 -30.17 -7.98
C MET A 213 -8.26 -30.18 -6.59
N VAL A 214 -8.68 -31.12 -5.74
CA VAL A 214 -8.11 -31.34 -4.40
C VAL A 214 -6.61 -31.57 -4.49
N HIS A 215 -6.17 -32.45 -5.39
CA HIS A 215 -4.74 -32.72 -5.59
C HIS A 215 -3.98 -31.51 -6.16
N LYS A 216 -4.53 -30.85 -7.20
CA LYS A 216 -3.87 -29.71 -7.86
C LYS A 216 -3.66 -28.51 -6.94
N LEU A 217 -4.67 -28.18 -6.14
CA LEU A 217 -4.62 -27.04 -5.22
C LEU A 217 -4.13 -27.41 -3.82
N ARG A 218 -3.79 -28.70 -3.60
CA ARG A 218 -3.44 -29.26 -2.29
C ARG A 218 -4.48 -28.84 -1.24
N PHE A 219 -5.75 -28.92 -1.61
CA PHE A 219 -6.84 -28.48 -0.76
C PHE A 219 -6.93 -29.39 0.46
N ASP A 220 -6.89 -28.77 1.63
CA ASP A 220 -7.11 -29.44 2.91
C ASP A 220 -8.47 -29.01 3.45
N ARG A 221 -9.41 -29.96 3.53
CA ARG A 221 -10.77 -29.72 4.04
C ARG A 221 -10.77 -29.38 5.54
N ASN A 222 -9.76 -29.82 6.27
CA ASN A 222 -9.55 -29.49 7.68
C ASN A 222 -8.40 -28.49 7.85
N GLY A 223 -8.17 -27.66 6.82
CA GLY A 223 -7.14 -26.65 6.83
C GLY A 223 -7.34 -25.59 7.92
N PRO A 224 -6.43 -24.60 7.99
CA PRO A 224 -6.47 -23.58 9.04
C PRO A 224 -7.80 -22.84 9.09
N ALA A 225 -8.28 -22.57 10.31
CA ALA A 225 -9.53 -21.86 10.53
C ALA A 225 -9.55 -20.49 9.82
N GLY A 226 -10.71 -20.12 9.29
CA GLY A 226 -10.90 -18.87 8.55
C GLY A 226 -10.30 -18.84 7.14
N VAL A 227 -9.63 -19.91 6.67
CA VAL A 227 -9.14 -20.02 5.29
C VAL A 227 -10.19 -20.70 4.41
N PHE A 228 -10.52 -20.08 3.28
CA PHE A 228 -11.48 -20.63 2.33
C PHE A 228 -11.12 -20.26 0.89
N TRP A 229 -11.66 -21.03 -0.06
CA TRP A 229 -11.55 -20.74 -1.48
C TRP A 229 -12.87 -20.19 -2.00
N MET A 230 -12.79 -19.34 -3.03
CA MET A 230 -13.95 -18.89 -3.80
C MET A 230 -13.56 -18.62 -5.24
N SER A 231 -14.57 -18.52 -6.11
CA SER A 231 -14.35 -18.10 -7.48
C SER A 231 -14.08 -16.61 -7.58
N TRP A 232 -13.36 -16.19 -8.64
CA TRP A 232 -13.18 -14.77 -8.95
C TRP A 232 -14.51 -14.06 -9.23
N GLU A 233 -15.51 -14.77 -9.73
CA GLU A 233 -16.87 -14.25 -9.94
C GLU A 233 -17.57 -13.97 -8.61
N ASP A 234 -17.57 -14.94 -7.68
CA ASP A 234 -18.13 -14.76 -6.35
C ASP A 234 -17.41 -13.64 -5.59
N PHE A 235 -16.08 -13.55 -5.74
CA PHE A 235 -15.31 -12.47 -5.13
C PHE A 235 -15.83 -11.08 -5.55
N GLN A 236 -16.09 -10.87 -6.84
CA GLN A 236 -16.63 -9.60 -7.36
C GLN A 236 -18.02 -9.26 -6.82
N LEU A 237 -18.80 -10.28 -6.45
CA LEU A 237 -20.14 -10.10 -5.91
C LEU A 237 -20.14 -9.76 -4.41
N HIS A 238 -19.14 -10.26 -3.67
CA HIS A 238 -19.14 -10.22 -2.20
C HIS A 238 -18.11 -9.27 -1.60
N PHE A 239 -17.17 -8.73 -2.40
CA PHE A 239 -16.14 -7.80 -1.94
C PHE A 239 -16.24 -6.45 -2.68
N ALA A 240 -15.93 -5.37 -1.97
CA ALA A 240 -15.99 -4.00 -2.48
C ALA A 240 -14.62 -3.48 -2.93
N SER A 241 -13.54 -3.92 -2.27
CA SER A 241 -12.19 -3.42 -2.55
C SER A 241 -11.16 -4.55 -2.59
N MET A 242 -10.10 -4.33 -3.37
CA MET A 242 -8.85 -5.06 -3.24
C MET A 242 -7.73 -4.12 -2.82
N TYR A 243 -6.96 -4.51 -1.81
CA TYR A 243 -5.78 -3.79 -1.38
C TYR A 243 -4.52 -4.52 -1.84
N VAL A 244 -3.57 -3.76 -2.37
CA VAL A 244 -2.31 -4.26 -2.88
C VAL A 244 -1.19 -3.50 -2.19
N CYS A 245 -0.25 -4.21 -1.58
CA CYS A 245 1.01 -3.61 -1.13
C CYS A 245 2.17 -4.20 -1.93
N ARG A 246 2.71 -3.36 -2.82
CA ARG A 246 3.84 -3.70 -3.68
C ARG A 246 5.12 -3.57 -2.90
N ILE A 247 5.78 -4.70 -2.65
CA ILE A 247 7.03 -4.74 -1.90
C ILE A 247 8.17 -4.87 -2.89
N TYR A 248 9.10 -3.92 -2.82
CA TYR A 248 10.26 -3.88 -3.69
C TYR A 248 11.53 -4.07 -2.85
N PRO A 249 12.47 -4.92 -3.31
CA PRO A 249 13.81 -4.96 -2.75
C PRO A 249 14.48 -3.57 -2.73
N ASN A 250 15.39 -3.35 -1.79
CA ASN A 250 16.07 -2.04 -1.64
C ASN A 250 16.82 -1.60 -2.92
N ASN A 251 17.32 -2.54 -3.72
CA ASN A 251 18.02 -2.25 -4.98
C ASN A 251 17.09 -1.91 -6.15
N GLU A 252 15.77 -2.11 -5.99
CA GLU A 252 14.73 -1.76 -6.97
C GLU A 252 14.01 -0.46 -6.59
N ARG A 253 14.43 0.18 -5.49
CA ARG A 253 13.79 1.37 -4.92
C ARG A 253 14.76 2.54 -4.93
N HIS A 254 14.41 3.60 -5.66
CA HIS A 254 15.21 4.81 -5.81
C HIS A 254 14.44 5.99 -5.23
N MET A 255 14.97 6.61 -4.17
CA MET A 255 14.30 7.66 -3.42
C MET A 255 15.00 9.02 -3.58
N ILE A 256 14.23 10.06 -3.84
CA ILE A 256 14.69 11.45 -3.83
C ILE A 256 13.86 12.24 -2.82
N ARG A 257 14.53 12.82 -1.82
CA ARG A 257 13.93 13.80 -0.91
C ARG A 257 14.29 15.20 -1.40
N ASP A 258 13.27 16.03 -1.59
CA ASP A 258 13.44 17.38 -2.13
C ASP A 258 12.25 18.27 -1.70
N ARG A 259 12.11 19.47 -2.25
CA ARG A 259 11.06 20.43 -1.89
C ARG A 259 10.62 21.34 -3.05
N TRP A 260 9.35 21.72 -3.02
CA TRP A 260 8.87 22.90 -3.72
C TRP A 260 9.11 24.12 -2.81
N GLN A 261 9.95 25.05 -3.23
CA GLN A 261 10.29 26.25 -2.45
C GLN A 261 10.69 27.41 -3.37
N GLY A 262 10.13 28.60 -3.13
CA GLY A 262 10.37 29.79 -3.92
C GLY A 262 10.10 29.55 -5.41
N VAL A 263 11.14 29.72 -6.23
CA VAL A 263 11.03 29.57 -7.70
C VAL A 263 10.67 28.15 -8.13
N SER A 264 11.00 27.11 -7.35
CA SER A 264 10.71 25.72 -7.69
C SER A 264 9.26 25.30 -7.38
N ALA A 265 8.48 26.14 -6.71
CA ALA A 265 7.05 25.94 -6.51
C ALA A 265 6.26 26.40 -7.75
N GLY A 266 6.49 25.72 -8.88
CA GLY A 266 6.07 26.16 -10.21
C GLY A 266 4.60 25.91 -10.57
N GLY A 267 3.88 25.09 -9.80
CA GLY A 267 2.51 24.67 -10.13
C GLY A 267 2.43 23.70 -11.31
N CYS A 268 1.23 23.32 -11.75
CA CYS A 268 1.05 22.34 -12.82
C CYS A 268 1.29 22.93 -14.23
N ALA A 269 1.19 22.10 -15.26
CA ALA A 269 1.45 22.48 -16.66
C ALA A 269 0.50 23.55 -17.25
N ASN A 270 -0.50 24.00 -16.48
CA ASN A 270 -1.37 25.12 -16.86
C ASN A 270 -0.71 26.50 -16.61
N TYR A 271 0.46 26.53 -15.99
CA TYR A 271 1.17 27.75 -15.61
C TYR A 271 2.56 27.82 -16.29
N ASP A 272 2.98 29.03 -16.68
CA ASP A 272 4.28 29.27 -17.32
C ASP A 272 5.48 28.94 -16.40
N THR A 273 5.23 28.92 -15.09
CA THR A 273 6.18 28.55 -14.05
C THR A 273 6.37 27.03 -13.91
N PHE A 274 5.59 26.19 -14.61
CA PHE A 274 5.66 24.72 -14.54
C PHE A 274 7.07 24.19 -14.75
N GLN A 275 7.80 24.80 -15.69
CA GLN A 275 9.18 24.43 -16.00
C GLN A 275 10.11 24.59 -14.80
N ASN A 276 9.80 25.43 -13.82
CA ASN A 276 10.67 25.68 -12.67
C ASN A 276 10.60 24.58 -11.61
N ASN A 277 9.58 23.71 -11.65
CA ASN A 277 9.47 22.60 -10.71
C ASN A 277 10.73 21.70 -10.73
N PRO A 278 11.00 20.96 -9.64
CA PRO A 278 12.06 19.96 -9.62
C PRO A 278 11.88 18.93 -10.74
N GLN A 279 12.97 18.63 -11.44
CA GLN A 279 12.99 17.68 -12.55
C GLN A 279 14.12 16.68 -12.38
N TYR A 280 13.90 15.43 -12.80
CA TYR A 280 14.83 14.33 -12.60
C TYR A 280 15.01 13.52 -13.88
N LEU A 281 16.25 13.12 -14.18
CA LEU A 281 16.56 12.15 -15.22
C LEU A 281 16.10 10.78 -14.77
N LEU A 282 15.37 10.06 -15.62
CA LEU A 282 15.11 8.63 -15.48
C LEU A 282 15.67 7.91 -16.70
N LYS A 283 16.74 7.13 -16.52
CA LYS A 283 17.41 6.46 -17.64
C LYS A 283 17.74 5.00 -17.31
N ALA A 284 17.39 4.08 -18.20
CA ALA A 284 17.84 2.70 -18.10
C ALA A 284 19.36 2.60 -18.31
N LYS A 285 20.05 1.82 -17.48
CA LYS A 285 21.47 1.51 -17.72
C LYS A 285 21.67 0.65 -18.97
N ASP A 286 20.73 -0.26 -19.23
CA ASP A 286 20.62 -0.96 -20.52
C ASP A 286 19.63 -0.20 -21.43
N PRO A 287 20.10 0.42 -22.53
CA PRO A 287 19.27 1.25 -23.40
C PRO A 287 18.25 0.47 -24.23
N THR A 288 18.33 -0.87 -24.25
CA THR A 288 17.42 -1.75 -25.01
C THR A 288 16.21 -2.19 -24.20
N LEU A 289 16.25 -2.03 -22.87
CA LEU A 289 15.19 -2.47 -21.98
C LEU A 289 14.01 -1.51 -22.00
N GLN A 290 12.82 -2.09 -22.04
CA GLN A 290 11.59 -1.42 -21.67
C GLN A 290 11.58 -1.26 -20.14
N LEU A 291 11.27 -0.05 -19.67
CA LEU A 291 11.17 0.21 -18.23
C LEU A 291 9.71 0.08 -17.79
N ASN A 292 9.42 -0.91 -16.96
CA ASN A 292 8.24 -0.86 -16.12
C ASN A 292 8.61 -0.10 -14.83
N VAL A 293 7.99 1.06 -14.64
CA VAL A 293 8.20 1.90 -13.46
C VAL A 293 6.88 2.08 -12.73
N PHE A 294 6.93 1.91 -11.41
CA PHE A 294 5.90 2.37 -10.52
C PHE A 294 6.50 3.52 -9.71
N MET A 295 5.82 4.65 -9.61
CA MET A 295 6.33 5.84 -8.93
C MET A 295 5.34 6.32 -7.89
N THR A 296 5.85 6.77 -6.74
CA THR A 296 5.06 7.45 -5.72
C THR A 296 5.64 8.83 -5.41
N LEU A 297 4.78 9.78 -5.11
CA LEU A 297 5.13 11.13 -4.68
C LEU A 297 4.35 11.44 -3.42
N ALA A 298 5.05 11.55 -2.29
CA ALA A 298 4.46 11.87 -0.99
C ALA A 298 4.80 13.30 -0.57
N GLN A 299 3.84 14.02 0.00
CA GLN A 299 4.00 15.38 0.54
C GLN A 299 3.97 15.41 2.08
N GLY A 300 4.38 16.54 2.69
CA GLY A 300 4.42 16.69 4.14
C GLY A 300 5.50 15.84 4.81
N VAL A 301 6.62 15.63 4.11
CA VAL A 301 7.76 14.86 4.61
C VAL A 301 8.54 15.73 5.61
N GLN A 302 8.74 15.26 6.84
CA GLN A 302 9.31 15.95 8.02
C GLN A 302 8.45 17.04 8.72
N GLY A 303 8.02 16.71 9.95
CA GLY A 303 7.37 17.57 10.96
C GLY A 303 6.71 16.70 12.05
N PRO A 304 6.51 17.16 13.30
CA PRO A 304 5.64 16.46 14.24
C PRO A 304 4.26 16.31 13.61
N VAL A 305 3.66 15.12 13.77
CA VAL A 305 2.37 14.72 13.22
C VAL A 305 1.37 15.88 13.33
N PRO A 306 0.79 16.37 12.21
CA PRO A 306 -0.44 17.12 12.29
C PRO A 306 -1.47 16.22 12.96
N THR A 307 -1.76 16.47 14.24
CA THR A 307 -2.98 15.99 14.89
C THR A 307 -4.15 16.53 14.09
N SER A 308 -4.62 15.76 13.10
CA SER A 308 -5.89 15.86 12.36
C SER A 308 -6.37 17.25 11.88
N ARG A 309 -5.57 18.33 11.97
CA ARG A 309 -6.00 19.72 11.72
C ARG A 309 -4.91 20.72 11.30
N ALA A 310 -3.71 20.30 10.87
CA ALA A 310 -2.67 21.26 10.42
C ALA A 310 -2.32 21.13 8.94
N GLY A 311 -2.78 22.11 8.14
CA GLY A 311 -2.39 22.35 6.75
C GLY A 311 -3.21 21.58 5.71
N SER A 312 -3.88 22.29 4.81
CA SER A 312 -4.50 21.68 3.63
C SER A 312 -3.43 20.95 2.82
N LEU A 313 -3.58 19.62 2.66
CA LEU A 313 -2.81 18.87 1.67
C LEU A 313 -2.93 19.57 0.31
N PHE A 314 -1.86 19.55 -0.48
CA PHE A 314 -1.88 20.09 -1.83
C PHE A 314 -2.36 19.03 -2.83
N TYR A 315 -2.98 19.48 -3.91
CA TYR A 315 -3.11 18.63 -5.08
C TYR A 315 -1.72 18.44 -5.68
N ILE A 316 -1.15 17.23 -5.64
CA ILE A 316 0.20 16.93 -6.15
C ILE A 316 0.13 15.98 -7.33
N GLY A 317 1.13 16.01 -8.21
CA GLY A 317 1.17 15.17 -9.40
C GLY A 317 2.58 14.87 -9.91
N ILE A 318 2.70 13.72 -10.59
CA ILE A 318 3.90 13.26 -11.29
C ILE A 318 3.64 13.38 -12.79
N ARG A 319 4.62 13.85 -13.55
CA ARG A 319 4.60 13.81 -15.02
C ARG A 319 5.91 13.23 -15.54
N VAL A 320 5.83 12.36 -16.55
CA VAL A 320 7.00 11.79 -17.21
C VAL A 320 6.97 12.20 -18.67
N VAL A 321 8.08 12.73 -19.16
CA VAL A 321 8.18 13.18 -20.54
C VAL A 321 9.40 12.62 -21.26
N ARG A 322 9.29 12.54 -22.57
CA ARG A 322 10.34 12.12 -23.50
C ARG A 322 11.07 13.35 -24.05
N LYS A 323 11.96 13.94 -23.23
CA LYS A 323 12.76 15.13 -23.56
C LYS A 323 14.26 14.89 -23.45
N ASN A 324 14.73 13.78 -24.01
CA ASN A 324 16.15 13.38 -23.97
C ASN A 324 16.79 13.35 -22.56
N GLY A 325 15.98 13.18 -21.51
CA GLY A 325 16.46 13.28 -20.14
C GLY A 325 16.98 14.66 -19.76
N GLN A 326 16.49 15.72 -20.44
CA GLN A 326 16.91 17.10 -20.20
C GLN A 326 15.82 17.90 -19.50
N ARG A 327 16.26 18.98 -18.84
CA ARG A 327 15.36 19.91 -18.15
C ARG A 327 14.46 20.60 -19.19
N ILE A 328 13.15 20.55 -18.97
CA ILE A 328 12.18 21.27 -19.78
C ILE A 328 12.30 22.76 -19.47
N ARG A 329 12.28 23.58 -20.53
CA ARG A 329 12.35 25.05 -20.49
C ARG A 329 11.22 25.73 -21.29
N GLY A 330 10.10 25.04 -21.51
CA GLY A 330 9.01 25.59 -22.30
C GLY A 330 7.82 24.65 -22.41
N VAL A 331 6.93 24.95 -23.36
CA VAL A 331 5.68 24.22 -23.56
C VAL A 331 5.94 22.74 -23.87
N LEU A 332 5.19 21.86 -23.20
CA LEU A 332 5.18 20.43 -23.45
C LEU A 332 4.21 20.10 -24.58
N TYR A 333 4.70 19.42 -25.61
CA TYR A 333 3.83 18.90 -26.66
C TYR A 333 3.23 17.55 -26.24
N SER A 334 1.99 17.27 -26.64
CA SER A 334 1.29 16.04 -26.27
C SER A 334 2.07 14.76 -26.59
N ARG A 335 2.81 14.73 -27.71
CA ARG A 335 3.66 13.60 -28.14
C ARG A 335 4.85 13.31 -27.21
N GLU A 336 5.22 14.28 -26.37
CA GLU A 336 6.34 14.16 -25.44
C GLU A 336 5.88 13.67 -24.08
N ASN A 337 4.58 13.75 -23.79
CA ASN A 337 4.01 13.28 -22.54
C ASN A 337 3.87 11.76 -22.56
N MET A 338 4.61 11.09 -21.67
CA MET A 338 4.54 9.63 -21.50
C MET A 338 3.46 9.21 -20.49
N GLY A 339 2.83 10.17 -19.81
CA GLY A 339 1.87 9.95 -18.75
C GLY A 339 2.36 10.45 -17.41
N GLY A 340 1.72 9.99 -16.34
CA GLY A 340 1.93 10.48 -15.00
C GLY A 340 0.76 10.13 -14.10
N SER A 341 0.68 10.78 -12.94
CA SER A 341 -0.49 10.70 -12.07
C SER A 341 -1.47 11.83 -12.38
N SER A 342 -2.73 11.63 -12.01
CA SER A 342 -3.67 12.74 -11.82
C SER A 342 -3.21 13.61 -10.64
N TYR A 343 -3.66 14.86 -10.63
CA TYR A 343 -3.51 15.73 -9.46
C TYR A 343 -4.60 15.41 -8.47
N VAL A 344 -4.22 14.89 -7.30
CA VAL A 344 -5.17 14.55 -6.23
C VAL A 344 -4.68 15.11 -4.91
N ASN A 345 -5.63 15.50 -4.08
CA ASN A 345 -5.35 16.06 -2.77
C ASN A 345 -5.20 14.96 -1.72
N MET A 346 -4.13 14.17 -1.86
CA MET A 346 -3.82 13.06 -0.96
C MET A 346 -2.37 13.15 -0.48
N ARG A 347 -2.07 12.49 0.64
CA ARG A 347 -0.72 12.44 1.21
C ARG A 347 0.30 11.87 0.23
N GLU A 348 -0.11 10.91 -0.59
CA GLU A 348 0.69 10.28 -1.62
C GLU A 348 -0.12 10.10 -2.90
N VAL A 349 0.56 10.22 -4.04
CA VAL A 349 0.02 9.90 -5.37
C VAL A 349 0.94 8.93 -6.07
N SER A 350 0.39 8.08 -6.93
CA SER A 350 1.17 7.08 -7.65
C SER A 350 0.82 7.01 -9.14
N CYS A 351 1.76 6.52 -9.95
CA CYS A 351 1.49 6.12 -11.31
C CYS A 351 2.34 4.90 -11.71
N GLU A 352 1.80 4.06 -12.59
CA GLU A 352 2.51 2.94 -13.21
C GLU A 352 2.64 3.23 -14.70
N LEU A 353 3.88 3.18 -15.22
CA LEU A 353 4.15 3.43 -16.63
C LEU A 353 4.99 2.30 -17.22
N LEU A 354 4.66 1.94 -18.45
CA LEU A 354 5.48 1.08 -19.30
C LEU A 354 6.18 1.95 -20.34
N LEU A 355 7.41 2.34 -20.05
CA LEU A 355 8.20 3.25 -20.87
C LEU A 355 9.01 2.45 -21.91
N PRO A 356 8.84 2.71 -23.21
CA PRO A 356 9.65 2.07 -24.26
C PRO A 356 11.16 2.30 -24.07
N PRO A 357 12.02 1.49 -24.71
CA PRO A 357 13.44 1.75 -24.75
C PRO A 357 13.73 3.14 -25.31
N TYR A 358 14.45 3.97 -24.54
CA TYR A 358 14.82 5.32 -24.96
C TYR A 358 16.20 5.71 -24.41
N PRO A 359 17.27 5.52 -25.20
CA PRO A 359 18.66 5.69 -24.73
C PRO A 359 18.99 7.06 -24.13
N PRO A 360 18.42 8.19 -24.61
CA PRO A 360 18.62 9.49 -23.96
C PRO A 360 18.05 9.59 -22.54
N GLY A 361 17.03 8.80 -22.20
CA GLY A 361 16.32 8.88 -20.93
C GLY A 361 15.08 9.78 -20.95
N TYR A 362 14.29 9.66 -19.90
CA TYR A 362 13.06 10.40 -19.66
C TYR A 362 13.31 11.50 -18.61
N THR A 363 12.41 12.48 -18.57
CA THR A 363 12.41 13.52 -17.55
C THR A 363 11.16 13.38 -16.69
N ILE A 364 11.34 13.19 -15.39
CA ILE A 364 10.27 13.22 -14.39
C ILE A 364 10.14 14.65 -13.89
N ILE A 365 8.91 15.16 -13.80
CA ILE A 365 8.57 16.44 -13.16
C ILE A 365 7.56 16.15 -12.06
N VAL A 366 7.81 16.70 -10.88
CA VAL A 366 6.90 16.61 -9.74
C VAL A 366 6.46 18.01 -9.34
N SER A 367 5.17 18.20 -9.11
CA SER A 367 4.63 19.54 -8.88
C SER A 367 3.34 19.50 -8.06
N THR A 368 3.09 20.60 -7.35
CA THR A 368 1.75 20.94 -6.87
C THR A 368 0.87 21.43 -8.03
N PHE A 369 -0.44 21.45 -7.83
CA PHE A 369 -1.37 21.97 -8.84
C PHE A 369 -1.24 23.49 -8.97
N GLN A 370 -1.28 24.20 -7.84
CA GLN A 370 -1.13 25.66 -7.78
C GLN A 370 0.35 26.05 -7.61
N PRO A 371 0.83 27.11 -8.30
CA PRO A 371 2.13 27.70 -8.02
C PRO A 371 2.22 28.26 -6.59
N GLY A 372 3.45 28.47 -6.10
CA GLY A 372 3.71 29.04 -4.76
C GLY A 372 3.36 28.12 -3.58
N SER A 373 2.89 26.90 -3.84
CA SER A 373 2.63 25.91 -2.79
C SER A 373 3.95 25.25 -2.37
N GLU A 374 4.43 25.60 -1.18
CA GLU A 374 5.70 25.11 -0.66
C GLU A 374 5.51 23.90 0.25
N SER A 375 6.25 22.82 -0.01
CA SER A 375 6.30 21.63 0.84
C SER A 375 7.53 20.81 0.50
N GLN A 376 8.03 20.07 1.49
CA GLN A 376 8.93 18.95 1.23
C GLN A 376 8.15 17.78 0.61
N PHE A 377 8.83 16.98 -0.18
CA PHE A 377 8.28 15.75 -0.76
C PHE A 377 9.31 14.62 -0.82
N LEU A 378 8.79 13.41 -1.03
CA LEU A 378 9.56 12.20 -1.32
C LEU A 378 9.06 11.61 -2.64
N LEU A 379 9.91 11.62 -3.66
CA LEU A 379 9.71 10.87 -4.90
C LEU A 379 10.36 9.50 -4.75
N THR A 380 9.61 8.44 -4.98
CA THR A 380 10.15 7.07 -5.04
C THR A 380 9.87 6.45 -6.40
N VAL A 381 10.91 5.95 -7.06
CA VAL A 381 10.82 5.20 -8.31
C VAL A 381 11.13 3.74 -8.02
N TYR A 382 10.19 2.87 -8.35
CA TYR A 382 10.28 1.43 -8.19
C TYR A 382 10.42 0.76 -9.55
N THR A 383 11.49 -0.02 -9.74
CA THR A 383 11.70 -0.77 -10.97
C THR A 383 12.71 -1.90 -10.78
N LYS A 384 12.51 -3.02 -11.49
CA LYS A 384 13.46 -4.13 -11.54
C LYS A 384 14.70 -3.82 -12.37
N ALA A 385 14.61 -2.84 -13.26
CA ALA A 385 15.70 -2.48 -14.14
C ALA A 385 16.74 -1.63 -13.39
N ALA A 386 18.02 -1.84 -13.69
CA ALA A 386 19.04 -0.93 -13.20
C ALA A 386 18.90 0.43 -13.91
N ILE A 387 18.71 1.50 -13.14
CA ILE A 387 18.50 2.86 -13.68
C ILE A 387 19.54 3.86 -13.14
N THR A 388 19.65 4.99 -13.83
CA THR A 388 20.18 6.25 -13.35
C THR A 388 18.99 7.16 -13.03
N LEU A 389 18.95 7.66 -11.79
CA LEU A 389 17.96 8.62 -11.31
C LEU A 389 18.70 9.77 -10.63
N GLU A 390 18.66 10.96 -11.22
CA GLU A 390 19.42 12.12 -10.74
C GLU A 390 18.67 13.45 -10.97
N PRO A 391 18.85 14.46 -10.11
CA PRO A 391 18.29 15.79 -10.31
C PRO A 391 18.90 16.45 -11.55
N LEU A 392 18.04 17.09 -12.34
CA LEU A 392 18.46 17.87 -13.50
C LEU A 392 18.84 19.29 -13.06
N PRO A 393 20.05 19.78 -13.37
CA PRO A 393 20.54 21.07 -12.89
C PRO A 393 19.59 22.22 -13.23
N ASP A 394 19.30 23.07 -12.24
CA ASP A 394 18.62 24.33 -12.47
C ASP A 394 19.52 25.20 -13.36
N GLY A 395 19.00 25.66 -14.49
CA GLY A 395 19.75 26.43 -15.48
C GLY A 395 20.18 27.84 -15.04
N GLY A 396 20.19 28.12 -13.73
CA GLY A 396 20.77 29.35 -13.18
C GLY A 396 22.29 29.28 -13.29
N ALA A 397 22.88 30.26 -13.96
CA ALA A 397 24.31 30.35 -14.23
C ALA A 397 25.16 29.98 -13.00
N GLN A 398 26.03 28.98 -13.15
CA GLN A 398 27.31 29.01 -12.46
C GLN A 398 28.06 30.24 -12.99
N ALA A 399 27.92 31.36 -12.29
CA ALA A 399 28.94 32.39 -12.35
C ALA A 399 30.19 31.76 -11.75
N SER A 400 31.14 31.41 -12.62
CA SER A 400 32.53 31.18 -12.25
C SER A 400 33.01 32.37 -11.42
N SER A 401 33.21 32.16 -10.12
CA SER A 401 34.11 33.01 -9.35
C SER A 401 35.54 32.49 -9.57
N ALA A 402 36.38 33.40 -10.03
CA ALA A 402 37.77 33.24 -10.42
C ALA A 402 38.67 32.51 -9.40
#